data_AF-A0A1B6KML0-F1
#
_entry.id   AF-A0A1B6KML0-F1
#
_cell.length_a   1.000
_cell.length_b   1.000
_cell.length_c   1.000
_cell.angle_alpha   90.00
_cell.angle_beta   90.00
_cell.angle_gamma   90.00
#
_symmetry.space_group_name_H-M   'P 1'
#
loop_
_entity.id
_entity.type
_entity.pdbx_description
1 polymer ?
#
loop_
_entity_poly.entity_id
_entity_poly.type
_entity_poly.pdbx_seq_one_letter_code
_entity_poly.pdbx_strand_id
1 'polypeptide(L)'
;MQNMALRSLDWDGIAVFLLAVGIYVNTLGHGFVYDDNRAILTNPDVQASSQLTDVFHNDFWGIPLSSSNSHGSYRPLCTLSYRLNHWISGFQPFGFHLINILLHGLASVLVLKTGRTLLQGRSSTVAQSSGQE
;
A
#
# COMPACT_ATOMS: atom_id res chain seq x y z
N MET A 1 3.78 -33.76 -19.54
CA MET A 1 2.90 -32.59 -19.75
C MET A 1 1.73 -32.63 -18.76
N GLN A 2 2.04 -32.69 -17.45
CA GLN A 2 1.05 -32.96 -16.39
C GLN A 2 1.17 -31.94 -15.25
N ASN A 3 1.51 -30.68 -15.57
CA ASN A 3 1.64 -29.58 -14.60
C ASN A 3 0.65 -28.44 -14.91
N MET A 4 -0.52 -28.79 -15.44
CA MET A 4 -1.63 -27.84 -15.67
C MET A 4 -2.86 -28.27 -14.87
N ALA A 5 -2.64 -28.89 -13.71
CA ALA A 5 -3.69 -29.18 -12.75
C ALA A 5 -3.94 -27.89 -11.95
N LEU A 6 -5.05 -27.22 -12.31
CA LEU A 6 -5.86 -26.32 -11.48
C LEU A 6 -5.17 -25.91 -10.16
N ARG A 7 -4.60 -24.71 -10.12
CA ARG A 7 -4.11 -24.13 -8.87
C ARG A 7 -5.23 -24.19 -7.84
N SER A 8 -5.03 -24.97 -6.79
CA SER A 8 -5.86 -24.90 -5.60
C SER A 8 -5.97 -23.45 -5.14
N LEU A 9 -7.13 -23.08 -4.61
CA LEU A 9 -7.36 -21.75 -4.10
C LEU A 9 -6.26 -21.40 -3.07
N ASP A 10 -5.67 -20.20 -3.18
CA ASP A 10 -4.59 -19.72 -2.30
C ASP A 10 -5.14 -19.34 -0.92
N TRP A 11 -5.54 -20.35 -0.15
CA TRP A 11 -6.21 -20.20 1.15
C TRP A 11 -5.38 -19.39 2.14
N ASP A 12 -4.07 -19.54 2.15
CA ASP A 12 -3.18 -18.78 3.03
C ASP A 12 -3.20 -17.29 2.67
N GLY A 13 -3.14 -16.96 1.37
CA GLY A 13 -3.28 -15.60 0.89
C GLY A 13 -4.63 -15.01 1.26
N ILE A 14 -5.71 -15.77 1.09
CA ILE A 14 -7.07 -15.34 1.47
C ILE A 14 -7.16 -15.09 2.98
N ALA A 15 -6.66 -16.01 3.81
CA ALA A 15 -6.69 -15.87 5.27
C ALA A 15 -5.90 -14.63 5.73
N VAL A 16 -4.70 -14.39 5.19
CA VAL A 16 -3.91 -13.20 5.48
C VAL A 16 -4.63 -11.92 5.06
N PHE A 17 -5.22 -11.90 3.86
CA PHE A 17 -5.98 -10.75 3.39
C PHE A 17 -7.18 -10.44 4.30
N LEU A 18 -7.99 -11.45 4.61
CA LEU A 18 -9.18 -11.30 5.45
C LEU A 18 -8.81 -10.87 6.88
N LEU A 19 -7.74 -11.40 7.45
CA LEU A 19 -7.26 -10.99 8.77
C LEU A 19 -6.81 -9.53 8.76
N ALA A 20 -6.01 -9.12 7.77
CA ALA A 20 -5.56 -7.74 7.62
C ALA A 20 -6.73 -6.77 7.46
N VAL A 21 -7.74 -7.14 6.66
CA VAL A 21 -8.97 -6.33 6.52
C VAL A 21 -9.77 -6.29 7.82
N GLY A 22 -9.98 -7.45 8.46
CA GLY A 22 -10.80 -7.58 9.67
C GLY A 22 -10.26 -6.78 10.86
N ILE A 23 -8.94 -6.65 11.01
CA ILE A 23 -8.32 -5.85 12.06
C ILE A 23 -8.63 -4.35 11.91
N TYR A 24 -8.73 -3.85 10.67
CA TYR A 24 -8.87 -2.41 10.41
C TYR A 24 -10.26 -1.97 9.93
N VAL A 25 -11.20 -2.90 9.69
CA VAL A 25 -12.56 -2.56 9.22
C VAL A 25 -13.31 -1.63 10.17
N ASN A 26 -12.99 -1.67 11.46
CA ASN A 26 -13.55 -0.77 12.47
C ASN A 26 -13.15 0.70 12.24
N THR A 27 -12.16 0.99 11.41
CA THR A 27 -11.71 2.36 11.10
C THR A 27 -12.56 3.07 10.04
N LEU A 28 -13.40 2.33 9.31
CA LEU A 28 -14.20 2.89 8.20
C LEU A 28 -15.14 4.03 8.61
N GLY A 29 -15.61 4.02 9.86
CA GLY A 29 -16.51 5.05 10.41
C GLY A 29 -15.80 6.21 11.12
N HIS A 30 -14.47 6.21 11.17
CA HIS A 30 -13.71 7.28 11.81
C HIS A 30 -13.47 8.45 10.84
N GLY A 31 -13.18 9.62 11.40
CA GLY A 31 -12.83 10.82 10.63
C GLY A 31 -11.33 10.96 10.40
N PHE A 32 -10.95 11.95 9.60
CA PHE A 32 -9.56 12.36 9.42
C PHE A 32 -8.97 12.88 10.73
N VAL A 33 -7.75 12.45 11.05
CA VAL A 33 -7.06 12.84 12.28
C VAL A 33 -5.57 13.08 12.05
N TYR A 34 -4.96 13.88 12.93
CA TYR A 34 -3.51 14.16 12.92
C TYR A 34 -2.99 14.57 11.54
N ASP A 35 -2.09 13.76 10.98
CA ASP A 35 -1.41 13.99 9.72
C ASP A 35 -2.35 14.03 8.51
N ASP A 36 -3.54 13.44 8.60
CA ASP A 36 -4.54 13.49 7.52
C ASP A 36 -4.92 14.93 7.18
N ASN A 37 -4.92 15.83 8.18
CA ASN A 37 -5.23 17.22 7.96
C ASN A 37 -4.26 17.83 6.94
N ARG A 38 -2.96 17.63 7.14
CA ARG A 38 -1.94 18.22 6.28
C ARG A 38 -1.71 17.43 5.00
N ALA A 39 -1.72 16.09 5.08
CA ALA A 39 -1.40 15.22 3.95
C ALA A 39 -2.56 15.11 2.94
N ILE A 40 -3.81 15.24 3.40
CA ILE A 40 -5.01 15.04 2.58
C ILE A 40 -5.81 16.34 2.50
N LEU A 41 -6.28 16.87 3.64
CA LEU A 41 -7.28 17.93 3.64
C LEU A 41 -6.74 19.28 3.17
N THR A 42 -5.51 19.64 3.51
CA THR A 42 -4.89 20.93 3.14
C THR A 42 -3.83 20.80 2.07
N ASN A 43 -3.60 19.61 1.53
CA ASN A 43 -2.55 19.38 0.53
C ASN A 43 -3.02 19.85 -0.87
N PRO A 44 -2.35 20.86 -1.47
CA PRO A 44 -2.72 21.35 -2.80
C PRO A 44 -2.70 20.28 -3.89
N ASP A 45 -1.80 19.31 -3.74
CA ASP A 45 -1.63 18.20 -4.69
C ASP A 45 -2.79 17.21 -4.64
N VAL A 46 -3.43 17.06 -3.49
CA VAL A 46 -4.63 16.21 -3.29
C VAL A 46 -5.91 16.95 -3.66
N GLN A 47 -6.00 18.24 -3.32
CA GLN A 47 -7.14 19.10 -3.67
C GLN A 47 -7.29 19.35 -5.18
N ALA A 48 -6.27 18.98 -5.97
CA ALA A 48 -6.16 19.32 -7.38
C ALA A 48 -6.14 20.84 -7.65
N SER A 49 -5.67 21.62 -6.66
CA SER A 49 -5.40 23.05 -6.82
C SER A 49 -4.02 23.33 -7.42
N SER A 50 -3.14 22.31 -7.46
CA SER A 50 -1.86 22.31 -8.18
C SER A 50 -1.92 21.48 -9.47
N GLN A 51 -0.91 21.65 -10.34
CA GLN A 51 -0.78 20.82 -11.53
C GLN A 51 -0.50 19.37 -11.14
N LEU A 52 -0.96 18.40 -11.94
CA LEU A 52 -0.75 16.99 -11.62
C LEU A 52 0.74 16.62 -11.52
N THR A 53 1.58 17.28 -12.31
CA THR A 53 3.03 17.09 -12.32
C THR A 53 3.71 17.56 -11.04
N ASP A 54 3.11 18.49 -10.30
CA ASP A 54 3.69 19.07 -9.10
C ASP A 54 3.88 18.01 -7.99
N VAL A 55 3.05 16.95 -8.00
CA VAL A 55 3.19 15.79 -7.11
C VAL A 55 4.58 15.13 -7.20
N PHE A 56 5.26 15.23 -8.34
CA PHE A 56 6.62 14.68 -8.52
C PHE A 56 7.74 15.65 -8.09
N HIS A 57 7.39 16.89 -7.80
CA HIS A 57 8.33 17.93 -7.36
C HIS A 57 8.11 18.37 -5.91
N ASN A 58 7.00 17.94 -5.30
CA ASN A 58 6.63 18.23 -3.92
C ASN A 58 6.89 17.02 -3.01
N ASP A 59 7.07 17.30 -1.72
CA ASP A 59 7.02 16.30 -0.68
C ASP A 59 5.57 15.86 -0.38
N PHE A 60 5.44 14.86 0.48
CA PHE A 60 4.16 14.29 0.90
C PHE A 60 3.17 15.31 1.47
N TRP A 61 3.64 16.46 1.93
CA TRP A 61 2.82 17.50 2.54
C TRP A 61 2.46 18.63 1.56
N GLY A 62 2.83 18.49 0.28
CA GLY A 62 2.58 19.49 -0.77
C GLY A 62 3.58 20.64 -0.76
N ILE A 63 4.76 20.47 -0.16
CA ILE A 63 5.83 21.49 -0.17
C ILE A 63 6.88 21.13 -1.23
N PRO A 64 7.32 22.06 -2.09
CA PRO A 64 8.38 21.79 -3.07
C PRO A 64 9.63 21.21 -2.40
N LEU A 65 10.16 20.11 -2.96
CA LEU A 65 11.34 19.41 -2.42
C LEU A 65 12.60 20.29 -2.38
N SER A 66 12.65 21.33 -3.21
CA SER A 66 13.74 22.32 -3.21
C SER A 66 13.63 23.36 -2.10
N SER A 67 12.50 23.43 -1.39
CA SER A 67 12.29 24.37 -0.30
C SER A 67 13.01 23.90 0.97
N SER A 68 13.62 24.85 1.70
CA SER A 68 14.17 24.59 3.04
C SER A 68 13.11 24.17 4.06
N ASN A 69 11.82 24.42 3.78
CA ASN A 69 10.70 24.04 4.63
C ASN A 69 10.15 22.64 4.29
N SER A 70 10.69 21.98 3.26
CA SER A 70 10.31 20.63 2.92
C SER A 70 10.79 19.67 4.00
N HIS A 71 9.95 18.67 4.28
CA HIS A 71 10.35 17.56 5.15
C HIS A 71 11.14 16.47 4.38
N GLY A 72 11.33 16.65 3.06
CA GLY A 72 12.05 15.71 2.19
C GLY A 72 11.34 14.37 1.97
N SER A 73 10.12 14.20 2.51
CA SER A 73 9.37 12.94 2.43
C SER A 73 8.75 12.76 1.04
N TYR A 74 9.47 12.13 0.12
CA TYR A 74 9.00 11.90 -1.25
C TYR A 74 8.06 10.69 -1.36
N ARG A 75 6.77 10.93 -1.64
CA ARG A 75 5.71 9.89 -1.68
C ARG A 75 4.68 10.11 -2.80
N PRO A 76 5.11 10.32 -4.06
CA PRO A 76 4.23 10.78 -5.14
C PRO A 76 3.06 9.83 -5.43
N LEU A 77 3.28 8.51 -5.37
CA LEU A 77 2.23 7.52 -5.61
C LEU A 77 1.15 7.52 -4.52
N CYS A 78 1.53 7.81 -3.27
CA CYS A 78 0.59 7.93 -2.16
C CYS A 78 -0.25 9.21 -2.32
N THR A 79 0.39 10.34 -2.63
CA THR A 79 -0.31 11.60 -2.89
C THR A 79 -1.26 11.47 -4.09
N LEU A 80 -0.85 10.78 -5.17
CA LEU A 80 -1.71 10.51 -6.31
C LEU A 80 -2.90 9.61 -5.95
N SER A 81 -2.73 8.60 -5.10
CA SER A 81 -3.85 7.77 -4.66
C SER A 81 -4.86 8.60 -3.86
N TYR A 82 -4.40 9.53 -3.01
CA TYR A 82 -5.28 10.47 -2.29
C TYR A 82 -5.98 11.43 -3.23
N ARG A 83 -5.27 12.00 -4.22
CA ARG A 83 -5.88 12.89 -5.24
C ARG A 83 -6.97 12.15 -6.02
N LEU A 84 -6.72 10.90 -6.42
CA LEU A 84 -7.71 10.07 -7.12
C LEU A 84 -8.92 9.78 -6.22
N ASN A 85 -8.69 9.47 -4.95
CA ASN A 85 -9.77 9.20 -3.99
C ASN A 85 -10.66 10.44 -3.76
N HIS A 86 -10.01 11.60 -3.61
CA HIS A 86 -10.68 12.90 -3.53
C HIS A 86 -11.46 13.20 -4.82
N TRP A 87 -10.93 12.89 -6.00
CA TRP A 87 -11.64 13.06 -7.26
C TRP A 87 -12.89 12.18 -7.38
N ILE A 88 -12.84 10.94 -6.87
CA ILE A 88 -13.97 9.99 -6.95
C ILE A 88 -15.07 10.31 -5.92
N SER A 89 -14.69 10.67 -4.69
CA SER A 89 -15.62 10.69 -3.55
C SER A 89 -15.58 11.97 -2.70
N GLY A 90 -14.77 12.96 -3.07
CA GLY A 90 -14.51 14.13 -2.24
C GLY A 90 -13.75 13.78 -0.95
N PHE A 91 -13.82 14.64 0.05
CA PHE A 91 -13.21 14.41 1.36
C PHE A 91 -14.11 13.55 2.27
N GLN A 92 -14.48 12.36 1.82
CA GLN A 92 -15.22 11.38 2.61
C GLN A 92 -14.24 10.36 3.23
N PRO A 93 -13.98 10.40 4.56
CA PRO A 93 -12.97 9.54 5.20
C PRO A 93 -13.11 8.06 4.89
N PHE A 94 -14.37 7.58 4.79
CA PHE A 94 -14.69 6.20 4.45
C PHE A 94 -13.95 5.70 3.22
N GLY A 95 -13.91 6.48 2.12
CA GLY A 95 -13.24 6.08 0.88
C GLY A 95 -11.72 5.96 1.04
N PHE A 96 -11.11 6.86 1.82
CA PHE A 96 -9.68 6.83 2.14
C PHE A 96 -9.34 5.60 2.98
N HIS A 97 -10.09 5.34 4.04
CA HIS A 97 -9.89 4.17 4.88
C HIS A 97 -10.13 2.87 4.11
N LEU A 98 -11.20 2.77 3.32
CA LEU A 98 -11.50 1.58 2.54
C LEU A 98 -10.35 1.21 1.58
N ILE A 99 -9.87 2.18 0.79
CA ILE A 99 -8.76 1.92 -0.14
C ILE A 99 -7.50 1.54 0.61
N ASN A 100 -7.16 2.22 1.71
CA ASN A 100 -5.98 1.89 2.51
C ASN A 100 -6.06 0.47 3.11
N ILE A 101 -7.22 0.05 3.59
CA ILE A 101 -7.46 -1.29 4.14
C ILE A 101 -7.26 -2.36 3.05
N LEU A 102 -7.83 -2.14 1.86
CA LEU A 102 -7.69 -3.08 0.74
C LEU A 102 -6.24 -3.17 0.24
N LEU A 103 -5.54 -2.04 0.13
CA LEU A 103 -4.13 -2.00 -0.24
C LEU A 103 -3.25 -2.66 0.82
N HIS A 104 -3.54 -2.47 2.11
CA HIS A 104 -2.82 -3.13 3.20
C HIS A 104 -3.02 -4.65 3.19
N GLY A 105 -4.24 -5.12 2.93
CA GLY A 105 -4.53 -6.54 2.72
C GLY A 105 -3.73 -7.11 1.55
N LEU A 106 -3.73 -6.41 0.40
CA LEU A 106 -2.94 -6.83 -0.77
C LEU A 106 -1.44 -6.86 -0.48
N ALA A 107 -0.90 -5.82 0.16
CA ALA A 107 0.50 -5.75 0.55
C ALA A 107 0.91 -6.91 1.47
N SER A 108 0.05 -7.26 2.44
CA SER A 108 0.26 -8.39 3.35
C SER A 108 0.36 -9.73 2.60
N VAL A 109 -0.50 -9.95 1.60
CA VAL A 109 -0.43 -11.14 0.73
C VAL A 109 0.86 -11.15 -0.10
N LEU A 110 1.29 -10.00 -0.62
CA LEU A 110 2.54 -9.89 -1.37
C LEU A 110 3.77 -10.16 -0.51
N VAL A 111 3.75 -9.76 0.77
CA VAL A 111 4.81 -10.10 1.74
C VAL A 111 4.86 -11.61 1.95
N LEU A 112 3.72 -12.27 2.16
CA LEU A 112 3.65 -13.74 2.29
C LEU A 112 4.26 -14.44 1.07
N LYS A 113 3.86 -14.00 -0.14
CA LYS A 113 4.35 -14.59 -1.40
C LYS A 113 5.85 -14.38 -1.58
N THR A 114 6.32 -13.16 -1.34
CA THR A 114 7.75 -12.83 -1.40
C THR A 114 8.55 -13.69 -0.42
N GLY A 115 8.09 -13.79 0.84
CA GLY A 115 8.73 -14.63 1.86
C GLY A 115 8.81 -16.10 1.45
N ARG A 116 7.73 -16.65 0.90
CA ARG A 116 7.71 -18.03 0.36
C ARG A 116 8.74 -18.22 -0.75
N THR A 117 8.78 -17.31 -1.72
CA THR A 117 9.75 -17.38 -2.82
C THR A 117 11.19 -17.32 -2.32
N LEU A 118 11.50 -16.41 -1.39
CA LEU A 118 12.87 -16.24 -0.88
C LEU A 118 13.32 -17.38 0.05
N LEU A 119 12.42 -17.96 0.84
CA LEU A 119 12.75 -19.01 1.81
C LEU A 119 12.74 -20.43 1.21
N GLN A 120 11.91 -20.69 0.20
CA GLN A 120 11.93 -21.97 -0.53
C GLN A 120 13.26 -22.19 -1.25
N GLY A 121 13.86 -21.13 -1.81
CA GLY A 121 15.17 -21.20 -2.47
C GLY A 121 16.32 -21.64 -1.56
N ARG A 122 16.20 -21.48 -0.23
CA ARG A 122 17.24 -21.92 0.74
C ARG A 122 17.14 -23.39 1.12
N SER A 123 15.92 -23.95 1.14
CA SER A 123 15.70 -25.33 1.59
C SER A 123 16.20 -26.35 0.55
N SER A 124 16.19 -25.99 -0.73
CA SER A 124 16.67 -26.85 -1.82
C SER A 124 18.19 -26.98 -1.85
N THR A 125 18.95 -25.94 -1.47
CA THR A 125 20.42 -25.97 -1.46
C THR A 125 20.98 -26.78 -0.30
N VAL A 126 20.36 -26.70 0.89
CA VAL A 126 20.81 -27.47 2.07
C VAL A 126 20.57 -28.97 1.88
N ALA A 127 19.43 -29.37 1.30
CA ALA A 127 19.11 -30.77 1.04
C ALA A 127 20.03 -31.43 -0.01
N GLN A 128 20.63 -30.67 -0.93
CA GLN A 128 21.60 -31.19 -1.89
C GLN A 128 23.00 -31.40 -1.28
N SER A 129 23.37 -30.62 -0.25
CA SER A 129 24.68 -30.76 0.41
C SER A 129 24.76 -31.90 1.43
N SER A 130 23.62 -32.39 1.94
CA SER A 130 23.57 -33.46 2.96
C SER A 130 23.39 -34.88 2.38
N GLY A 131 23.37 -35.03 1.06
CA GLY A 131 23.18 -36.32 0.37
C GLY A 131 24.43 -36.84 -0.37
N GLN A 132 25.60 -36.25 -0.11
CA GLN A 132 26.86 -36.62 -0.76
C GLN A 132 27.94 -37.17 0.20
N GLU A 133 27.58 -37.57 1.42
CA GLU A 133 28.44 -38.39 2.30
C GLU A 133 28.05 -39.87 2.26
#